data_AF-A0A1I2L3D4-F1
#
_entry.id   AF-A0A1I2L3D4-F1
#
_cell.length_a   1.000
_cell.length_b   1.000
_cell.length_c   1.000
_cell.angle_alpha   90.00
_cell.angle_beta   90.00
_cell.angle_gamma   90.00
#
_symmetry.space_group_name_H-M   'P 1'
#
loop_
_entity.id
_entity.type
_entity.pdbx_description
1 polymer ?
#
loop_
_entity_poly.entity_id
_entity_poly.type
_entity_poly.pdbx_seq_one_letter_code
_entity_poly.pdbx_strand_id
1 'polypeptide(L)'
;MKETNKKEQQVRLPELTEKLIKKDKQYAGMSKRLQIMYWILLPVYFILILVHIIDGSPVKDILGSGFFLLAMLNFALLFRYYHKTYNTVDYSQPTLLMLKKAVARYQPFQVKTLWALLGIIFVDLGLVFNSSLGFDVIWVQLVFGGTVLVSIGIGLLIWRVSYKPLRDAARAMIREIEGE
;
A
#
# COMPACT_ATOMS: atom_id res chain seq x y z
N MET A 1 31.65 18.05 25.68
CA MET A 1 30.60 17.05 25.34
C MET A 1 29.54 17.54 24.35
N LYS A 2 29.23 18.84 24.22
CA LYS A 2 28.23 19.36 23.26
C LYS A 2 28.69 19.44 21.79
N GLU A 3 29.98 19.59 21.51
CA GLU A 3 30.49 19.77 20.14
C GLU A 3 30.60 18.48 19.32
N THR A 4 30.92 17.35 19.96
CA THR A 4 30.94 16.02 19.32
C THR A 4 29.54 15.62 18.84
N ASN A 5 28.51 15.94 19.62
CA ASN A 5 27.12 15.62 19.30
C ASN A 5 26.61 16.41 18.07
N LYS A 6 26.97 17.70 17.96
CA LYS A 6 26.57 18.56 16.83
C LYS A 6 27.21 18.14 15.50
N LYS A 7 28.47 17.69 15.52
CA LYS A 7 29.17 17.18 14.33
C LYS A 7 28.63 15.83 13.86
N GLU A 8 28.33 14.90 14.77
CA GLU A 8 27.68 13.64 14.41
C GLU A 8 26.29 13.86 13.80
N GLN A 9 25.53 14.81 14.34
CA GLN A 9 24.19 15.16 13.85
C GLN A 9 24.24 15.78 12.45
N GLN A 10 25.23 16.64 12.18
CA GLN A 10 25.44 17.22 10.85
C GLN A 10 25.78 16.18 9.77
N VAL A 11 26.38 15.05 10.13
CA VAL A 11 26.72 13.97 9.20
C VAL A 11 25.55 12.98 9.05
N ARG A 12 24.84 12.66 10.14
CA ARG A 12 23.72 11.71 10.16
C ARG A 12 22.45 12.23 9.49
N LEU A 13 22.18 13.54 9.58
CA LEU A 13 20.96 14.13 9.02
C LEU A 13 20.90 14.06 7.49
N PRO A 14 21.93 14.47 6.73
CA PRO A 14 21.95 14.34 5.27
C PRO A 14 21.82 12.88 4.83
N GLU A 15 22.52 11.95 5.49
CA GLU A 15 22.48 10.52 5.18
C GLU A 15 21.08 9.92 5.40
N LEU A 16 20.44 10.26 6.52
CA LEU A 16 19.07 9.83 6.81
C LEU A 16 18.09 10.42 5.79
N THR A 17 18.24 11.69 5.44
CA THR A 17 17.39 12.39 4.48
C THR A 17 17.50 11.76 3.09
N GLU A 18 18.72 11.46 2.64
CA GLU A 18 18.95 10.76 1.37
C GLU A 18 18.30 9.37 1.35
N LYS A 19 18.44 8.61 2.44
CA LYS A 19 17.79 7.29 2.58
C LYS A 19 16.26 7.41 2.52
N LEU A 20 15.67 8.41 3.17
CA LEU A 20 14.23 8.69 3.14
C LEU A 20 13.76 9.05 1.72
N ILE A 21 14.46 9.96 1.04
CA ILE A 21 14.15 10.36 -0.35
C ILE A 21 14.18 9.15 -1.27
N LYS A 22 15.25 8.34 -1.19
CA LYS A 22 15.41 7.14 -2.02
C LYS A 22 14.28 6.15 -1.81
N LYS A 23 13.87 5.92 -0.56
CA LYS A 23 12.79 4.99 -0.21
C LYS A 23 11.42 5.52 -0.62
N ASP A 24 11.13 6.79 -0.39
CA ASP A 24 9.87 7.40 -0.82
C ASP A 24 9.74 7.36 -2.36
N LYS A 25 10.82 7.64 -3.10
CA LYS A 25 10.83 7.51 -4.57
C LYS A 25 10.61 6.06 -5.03
N GLN A 26 11.22 5.08 -4.36
CA GLN A 26 11.00 3.65 -4.63
C GLN A 26 9.53 3.27 -4.40
N TYR A 27 8.93 3.74 -3.31
CA TYR A 27 7.51 3.53 -3.00
C TYR A 27 6.56 4.16 -4.00
N ALA A 28 6.82 5.41 -4.37
CA ALA A 28 6.04 6.11 -5.38
C ALA A 28 6.09 5.36 -6.72
N GLY A 29 7.26 4.85 -7.12
CA GLY A 29 7.43 4.06 -8.33
C GLY A 29 6.69 2.71 -8.27
N MET A 30 6.78 1.99 -7.15
CA MET A 30 6.03 0.75 -6.94
C MET A 30 4.51 0.98 -6.99
N SER A 31 4.02 2.00 -6.29
CA SER A 31 2.60 2.37 -6.28
C SER A 31 2.10 2.75 -7.67
N LYS A 32 2.90 3.48 -8.47
CA LYS A 32 2.55 3.81 -9.87
C LYS A 32 2.42 2.56 -10.74
N ARG A 33 3.33 1.59 -10.61
CA ARG A 33 3.28 0.33 -11.38
C ARG A 33 2.03 -0.47 -11.03
N LEU A 34 1.70 -0.60 -9.74
CA LEU A 34 0.48 -1.26 -9.29
C LEU A 34 -0.77 -0.51 -9.77
N GLN A 35 -0.80 0.81 -9.65
CA GLN A 35 -1.88 1.64 -10.18
C GLN A 35 -2.13 1.36 -11.67
N ILE A 36 -1.08 1.35 -12.50
CA ILE A 36 -1.20 1.07 -13.95
C ILE A 36 -1.75 -0.33 -14.19
N MET A 37 -1.24 -1.33 -13.46
CA MET A 37 -1.73 -2.72 -13.55
C MET A 37 -3.23 -2.80 -13.25
N TYR A 38 -3.71 -2.18 -12.17
CA TYR A 38 -5.15 -2.17 -11.84
C TYR A 38 -5.99 -1.40 -12.86
N TRP A 39 -5.47 -0.32 -13.45
CA TRP A 39 -6.14 0.37 -14.55
C TRP A 39 -6.26 -0.46 -15.82
N ILE A 40 -5.31 -1.38 -16.08
CA ILE A 40 -5.38 -2.32 -17.21
C ILE A 40 -6.37 -3.45 -16.91
N LEU A 41 -6.45 -3.93 -15.67
CA LEU A 41 -7.40 -4.99 -15.29
C LEU A 41 -8.85 -4.50 -15.30
N LEU A 42 -9.08 -3.21 -15.01
CA LEU A 42 -10.42 -2.63 -14.99
C LEU A 42 -11.21 -2.83 -16.31
N PRO A 43 -10.71 -2.48 -17.51
CA PRO A 43 -11.41 -2.76 -18.76
C PRO A 43 -11.53 -4.26 -19.05
N VAL A 44 -10.58 -5.10 -18.61
CA VAL A 44 -10.68 -6.56 -18.77
C VAL A 44 -11.89 -7.10 -18.02
N TYR A 45 -12.05 -6.74 -16.73
CA TYR A 45 -13.22 -7.13 -15.95
C TYR A 45 -14.52 -6.52 -16.48
N PHE A 46 -14.46 -5.32 -17.04
CA PHE A 46 -15.62 -4.71 -17.68
C PHE A 46 -16.07 -5.51 -18.92
N ILE A 47 -15.14 -5.93 -19.77
CA ILE A 47 -15.43 -6.79 -20.93
C ILE A 47 -16.01 -8.14 -20.47
N LEU A 48 -15.46 -8.76 -19.42
CA LEU A 48 -16.00 -10.01 -18.87
C LEU A 48 -17.46 -9.87 -18.44
N ILE A 49 -17.83 -8.75 -17.80
CA ILE A 49 -19.23 -8.47 -17.44
C ILE A 49 -20.11 -8.42 -18.70
N LEU A 50 -19.66 -7.74 -19.77
CA LEU A 50 -20.41 -7.67 -21.02
C LEU A 50 -20.58 -9.05 -21.66
N VAL A 51 -19.53 -9.87 -21.67
CA VAL A 51 -19.58 -11.26 -22.17
C VAL A 51 -20.61 -12.07 -21.37
N HIS A 52 -20.58 -12.01 -20.04
CA HIS A 52 -21.58 -12.69 -19.21
C HIS A 52 -23.01 -12.25 -19.49
N ILE A 53 -23.24 -10.96 -19.79
CA ILE A 53 -24.56 -10.46 -20.16
C ILE A 53 -25.00 -10.99 -21.53
N ILE A 54 -24.10 -10.98 -22.52
CA ILE A 54 -24.38 -11.45 -23.89
C ILE A 54 -24.67 -12.96 -23.90
N ASP A 55 -23.88 -13.73 -23.15
CA ASP A 55 -24.00 -15.19 -23.07
C ASP A 55 -25.18 -15.63 -22.20
N GLY A 56 -25.93 -14.70 -21.60
CA GLY A 56 -27.05 -15.01 -20.71
C GLY A 56 -26.62 -15.76 -19.44
N SER A 57 -25.41 -15.49 -18.94
CA SER A 57 -24.87 -16.11 -17.74
C SER A 57 -25.76 -15.83 -16.51
N PRO A 58 -25.77 -16.71 -15.50
CA PRO A 58 -26.49 -16.48 -14.26
C PRO A 58 -26.15 -15.12 -13.63
N VAL A 59 -27.16 -14.45 -13.06
CA VAL A 59 -27.00 -13.13 -12.42
C VAL A 59 -25.90 -13.10 -11.36
N LYS A 60 -25.70 -14.21 -10.65
CA LYS A 60 -24.62 -14.38 -9.67
C LYS A 60 -23.22 -14.18 -10.26
N ASP A 61 -22.96 -14.66 -11.48
CA ASP A 61 -21.65 -14.55 -12.11
C ASP A 61 -21.39 -13.13 -12.64
N ILE A 62 -22.45 -12.44 -13.10
CA ILE A 62 -22.43 -11.01 -13.43
C ILE A 62 -22.11 -10.17 -12.18
N LEU A 63 -22.78 -10.46 -11.05
CA LEU A 63 -22.53 -9.78 -9.77
C LEU A 63 -21.11 -10.03 -9.26
N GLY A 64 -20.62 -11.27 -9.33
CA GLY A 64 -19.25 -11.61 -8.94
C GLY A 64 -18.22 -10.84 -9.75
N SER A 65 -18.41 -10.77 -11.08
CA SER A 65 -17.56 -9.95 -11.97
C SER A 65 -17.65 -8.45 -11.67
N GLY A 66 -18.84 -7.97 -11.28
CA GLY A 66 -19.05 -6.61 -10.79
C GLY A 66 -18.26 -6.29 -9.53
N PHE A 67 -18.22 -7.21 -8.56
CA PHE A 67 -17.41 -7.05 -7.35
C PHE A 67 -15.91 -7.04 -7.65
N PHE A 68 -15.42 -7.87 -8.58
CA PHE A 68 -14.03 -7.79 -9.02
C PHE A 68 -13.71 -6.44 -9.69
N LEU A 69 -14.60 -5.93 -10.54
CA LEU A 69 -14.43 -4.60 -11.14
C LEU A 69 -14.32 -3.51 -10.07
N LEU A 70 -15.19 -3.54 -9.05
CA LEU A 70 -15.15 -2.60 -7.92
C LEU A 70 -13.86 -2.75 -7.11
N ALA A 71 -13.35 -3.97 -6.91
CA ALA A 71 -12.07 -4.21 -6.26
C ALA A 71 -10.91 -3.59 -7.06
N MET A 72 -10.86 -3.80 -8.38
CA MET A 72 -9.82 -3.21 -9.24
C MET A 72 -9.86 -1.68 -9.19
N LEU A 73 -11.06 -1.09 -9.24
CA LEU A 73 -11.24 0.36 -9.11
C LEU A 73 -10.76 0.86 -7.75
N ASN A 74 -11.15 0.18 -6.67
CA ASN A 74 -10.72 0.53 -5.31
C ASN A 74 -9.19 0.53 -5.19
N PHE A 75 -8.53 -0.56 -5.61
CA PHE A 75 -7.08 -0.66 -5.58
C PHE A 75 -6.40 0.37 -6.50
N ALA A 76 -6.92 0.62 -7.70
CA ALA A 76 -6.40 1.65 -8.60
C ALA A 76 -6.40 3.04 -7.94
N LEU A 77 -7.50 3.40 -7.27
CA LEU A 77 -7.63 4.68 -6.54
C LEU A 77 -6.72 4.72 -5.29
N LEU A 78 -6.63 3.62 -4.56
CA LEU A 78 -5.76 3.50 -3.39
C LEU A 78 -4.28 3.69 -3.78
N PHE A 79 -3.82 3.00 -4.83
CA PHE A 79 -2.44 3.14 -5.31
C PHE A 79 -2.17 4.50 -5.95
N ARG A 80 -3.17 5.15 -6.56
CA ARG A 80 -3.08 6.54 -7.00
C ARG A 80 -2.86 7.48 -5.82
N TYR A 81 -3.59 7.27 -4.73
CA TYR A 81 -3.41 8.04 -3.50
C TYR A 81 -2.00 7.85 -2.93
N TYR A 82 -1.54 6.61 -2.75
CA TYR A 82 -0.19 6.34 -2.24
C TYR A 82 0.89 6.91 -3.16
N HIS A 83 0.75 6.74 -4.48
CA HIS A 83 1.69 7.33 -5.43
C HIS A 83 1.79 8.85 -5.24
N LYS A 84 0.65 9.56 -5.15
CA LYS A 84 0.63 11.01 -4.91
C LYS A 84 1.32 11.35 -3.60
N THR A 85 0.96 10.69 -2.50
CA THR A 85 1.51 10.94 -1.16
C THR A 85 3.04 10.81 -1.10
N TYR A 86 3.60 9.77 -1.71
CA TYR A 86 5.06 9.55 -1.68
C TYR A 86 5.82 10.37 -2.75
N ASN A 87 5.15 10.75 -3.85
CA ASN A 87 5.78 11.54 -4.90
C ASN A 87 5.81 13.05 -4.59
N THR A 88 4.93 13.55 -3.72
CA THR A 88 4.83 14.99 -3.36
C THR A 88 5.41 15.29 -1.98
N VAL A 89 6.35 14.49 -1.49
CA VAL A 89 6.99 14.76 -0.20
C VAL A 89 7.96 15.93 -0.37
N ASP A 90 7.71 16.99 0.40
CA ASP A 90 8.55 18.18 0.42
C ASP A 90 9.63 18.05 1.50
N TYR A 91 10.89 17.95 1.06
CA TYR A 91 12.08 17.84 1.89
C TYR A 91 12.75 19.20 2.16
N SER A 92 12.21 20.30 1.63
CA SER A 92 12.70 21.66 1.90
C SER A 92 12.15 22.26 3.20
N GLN A 93 11.21 21.56 3.85
CA GLN A 93 10.59 21.99 5.09
C GLN A 93 11.57 21.98 6.27
N PRO A 94 11.27 22.71 7.36
CA PRO A 94 12.07 22.66 8.58
C PRO A 94 12.30 21.21 9.03
N THR A 95 13.55 20.88 9.36
CA THR A 95 14.01 19.51 9.65
C THR A 95 13.09 18.76 10.62
N LEU A 96 12.67 19.42 11.69
CA LEU A 96 11.78 18.83 12.69
C LEU A 96 10.42 18.42 12.08
N LEU A 97 9.84 19.26 11.24
CA LEU A 97 8.56 18.99 10.57
C LEU A 97 8.71 17.84 9.56
N MET A 98 9.80 17.83 8.79
CA MET A 98 10.12 16.77 7.84
C MET A 98 10.24 15.40 8.56
N LEU A 99 10.98 15.34 9.66
CA LEU A 99 11.16 14.11 10.45
C LEU A 99 9.84 13.64 11.07
N LYS A 100 9.04 14.54 11.66
CA LYS A 100 7.72 14.19 12.21
C LYS A 100 6.80 13.59 11.14
N LYS A 101 6.78 14.19 9.95
CA LYS A 101 6.04 13.65 8.79
C LYS A 101 6.59 12.30 8.34
N ALA A 102 7.91 12.10 8.32
CA ALA A 102 8.51 10.81 7.99
C ALA A 102 8.08 9.72 8.99
N VAL A 103 8.13 10.00 10.29
CA VAL A 103 7.70 9.06 11.34
C VAL A 103 6.24 8.64 11.17
N ALA A 104 5.35 9.59 10.82
CA ALA A 104 3.95 9.29 10.55
C ALA A 104 3.76 8.41 9.29
N ARG A 105 4.51 8.66 8.21
CA ARG A 105 4.43 7.87 6.97
C ARG A 105 4.88 6.42 7.14
N TYR A 106 5.89 6.16 7.97
CA TYR A 106 6.46 4.82 8.15
C TYR A 106 5.78 3.99 9.27
N GLN A 107 4.57 4.37 9.69
CA GLN A 107 3.76 3.54 10.58
C GLN A 107 3.23 2.29 9.85
N PRO A 108 3.17 1.13 10.52
CA PRO A 108 2.75 -0.13 9.89
C PRO A 108 1.25 -0.14 9.54
N PHE A 109 0.43 0.51 10.37
CA PHE A 109 -1.01 0.60 10.18
C PHE A 109 -1.41 2.06 10.11
N GLN A 110 -1.95 2.46 8.96
CA GLN A 110 -2.53 3.79 8.78
C GLN A 110 -4.04 3.62 8.62
N VAL A 111 -4.82 4.64 8.99
CA VAL A 111 -6.28 4.63 8.76
C VAL A 111 -6.61 4.38 7.28
N LYS A 112 -5.72 4.80 6.38
CA LYS A 112 -5.84 4.56 4.93
C LYS A 112 -5.70 3.09 4.54
N THR A 113 -5.05 2.26 5.34
CA THR A 113 -4.99 0.80 5.17
C THR A 113 -6.39 0.17 5.23
N LEU A 114 -7.38 0.80 5.88
CA LEU A 114 -8.77 0.33 5.89
C LEU A 114 -9.38 0.30 4.48
N TRP A 115 -8.94 1.19 3.57
CA TRP A 115 -9.39 1.14 2.17
C TRP A 115 -8.89 -0.11 1.45
N ALA A 116 -7.70 -0.61 1.79
CA ALA A 116 -7.20 -1.87 1.26
C ALA A 116 -8.08 -3.05 1.72
N LEU A 117 -8.55 -3.04 2.97
CA LEU A 117 -9.49 -4.05 3.48
C LEU A 117 -10.80 -4.05 2.69
N LEU A 118 -11.32 -2.87 2.34
CA LEU A 118 -12.52 -2.76 1.51
C LEU A 118 -12.30 -3.42 0.13
N GLY A 119 -11.14 -3.19 -0.50
CA GLY A 119 -10.77 -3.88 -1.74
C GLY A 119 -10.71 -5.40 -1.58
N ILE A 120 -10.13 -5.90 -0.47
CA ILE A 120 -10.08 -7.34 -0.16
C ILE A 120 -11.48 -7.93 -0.01
N ILE A 121 -12.39 -7.23 0.67
CA ILE A 121 -13.79 -7.65 0.83
C ILE A 121 -14.49 -7.75 -0.53
N PHE A 122 -14.25 -6.80 -1.45
CA PHE A 122 -14.82 -6.90 -2.80
C PHE A 122 -14.26 -8.10 -3.57
N VAL A 123 -12.97 -8.43 -3.44
CA VAL A 123 -12.42 -9.65 -4.05
C VAL A 123 -13.09 -10.89 -3.46
N ASP A 124 -13.26 -10.94 -2.14
CA ASP A 124 -13.90 -12.06 -1.45
C ASP A 124 -15.34 -12.28 -1.92
N LEU A 125 -16.16 -11.22 -1.94
CA LEU A 125 -17.52 -11.27 -2.48
C LEU A 125 -17.52 -11.71 -3.95
N GLY A 126 -16.59 -11.20 -4.76
CA GLY A 126 -16.41 -11.62 -6.15
C GLY A 126 -16.19 -13.12 -6.30
N LEU A 127 -15.35 -13.71 -5.44
CA LEU A 127 -15.07 -15.16 -5.43
C LEU A 127 -16.27 -15.98 -4.97
N VAL A 128 -17.03 -15.51 -3.98
CA VAL A 128 -18.22 -16.21 -3.47
C VAL A 128 -19.36 -16.24 -4.50
N PHE A 129 -19.58 -15.13 -5.20
CA PHE A 129 -20.67 -15.03 -6.18
C PHE A 129 -20.33 -15.64 -7.55
N ASN A 130 -19.05 -15.68 -7.92
CA ASN A 130 -18.63 -16.23 -9.20
C ASN A 130 -18.53 -17.76 -9.15
N SER A 131 -19.67 -18.41 -9.40
CA SER A 131 -19.79 -19.86 -9.44
C SER A 131 -19.29 -20.47 -10.76
N SER A 132 -19.11 -19.66 -11.80
CA SER A 132 -18.63 -20.10 -13.11
C SER A 132 -17.17 -20.58 -13.12
N LEU A 133 -16.41 -20.30 -12.06
CA LEU A 133 -15.01 -20.74 -11.94
C LEU A 133 -14.87 -22.25 -11.67
N GLY A 134 -15.96 -22.97 -11.35
CA GLY A 134 -15.97 -24.44 -11.23
C GLY A 134 -15.13 -25.01 -10.08
N PHE A 135 -14.58 -24.15 -9.20
CA PHE A 135 -13.80 -24.57 -8.03
C PHE A 135 -14.69 -24.76 -6.81
N ASP A 136 -14.26 -25.65 -5.91
CA ASP A 136 -14.86 -25.78 -4.58
C ASP A 136 -14.68 -24.47 -3.80
N VAL A 137 -15.79 -23.88 -3.37
CA VAL A 137 -15.83 -22.61 -2.63
C VAL A 137 -14.95 -22.67 -1.39
N ILE A 138 -14.93 -23.82 -0.67
CA ILE A 138 -14.12 -23.98 0.55
C ILE A 138 -12.64 -23.91 0.20
N TRP A 139 -12.22 -24.56 -0.89
CA TRP A 139 -10.84 -24.55 -1.35
C TRP A 139 -10.41 -23.15 -1.79
N VAL A 140 -11.24 -22.45 -2.57
CA VAL A 140 -10.98 -21.07 -3.01
C VAL A 140 -10.81 -20.15 -1.81
N GLN A 141 -11.68 -20.27 -0.81
CA GLN A 141 -11.62 -19.46 0.42
C GLN A 141 -10.35 -19.75 1.24
N LEU A 142 -9.96 -21.02 1.35
CA LEU A 142 -8.73 -21.40 2.05
C LEU A 142 -7.49 -20.83 1.34
N VAL A 143 -7.42 -20.97 0.01
CA VAL A 143 -6.31 -20.43 -0.80
C VAL A 143 -6.28 -18.89 -0.74
N PHE A 144 -7.43 -18.24 -0.85
CA PHE A 144 -7.54 -16.78 -0.78
C PHE A 144 -7.11 -16.26 0.59
N GLY A 145 -7.68 -16.81 1.67
CA GLY A 145 -7.32 -16.46 3.05
C GLY A 145 -5.83 -16.70 3.33
N GLY A 146 -5.29 -17.84 2.89
CA GLY A 146 -3.86 -18.13 2.97
C GLY A 146 -3.00 -17.09 2.25
N THR A 147 -3.40 -16.69 1.03
CA THR A 147 -2.70 -15.68 0.23
C THR A 147 -2.73 -14.30 0.90
N VAL A 148 -3.86 -13.91 1.48
CA VAL A 148 -4.00 -12.65 2.24
C VAL A 148 -3.07 -12.67 3.46
N LEU A 149 -3.07 -13.75 4.24
CA LEU A 149 -2.21 -13.88 5.43
C LEU A 149 -0.72 -13.83 5.07
N VAL A 150 -0.30 -14.55 4.02
CA VAL A 150 1.08 -14.50 3.52
C VAL A 150 1.45 -13.08 3.06
N SER A 151 0.54 -12.40 2.35
CA SER A 151 0.77 -11.03 1.89
C SER A 151 0.93 -10.04 3.06
N ILE A 152 0.12 -10.17 4.11
CA ILE A 152 0.26 -9.39 5.35
C ILE A 152 1.61 -9.69 6.02
N GLY A 153 1.99 -10.97 6.12
CA GLY A 153 3.27 -11.40 6.69
C GLY A 153 4.47 -10.80 5.96
N ILE A 154 4.47 -10.85 4.62
CA ILE A 154 5.51 -10.22 3.78
C ILE A 154 5.52 -8.71 4.00
N GLY A 155 4.36 -8.05 4.03
CA GLY A 155 4.25 -6.61 4.30
C GLY A 155 4.86 -6.21 5.65
N LEU A 156 4.57 -6.97 6.70
CA LEU A 156 5.12 -6.75 8.04
C LEU A 156 6.64 -7.02 8.10
N LEU A 157 7.13 -8.02 7.37
CA LEU A 157 8.56 -8.31 7.28
C LEU A 157 9.32 -7.18 6.58
N ILE A 158 8.83 -6.72 5.42
CA ILE A 158 9.39 -5.57 4.71
C ILE A 158 9.36 -4.34 5.62
N TRP A 159 8.27 -4.13 6.35
CA TRP A 159 8.17 -3.03 7.30
C TRP A 159 9.23 -3.12 8.40
N ARG A 160 9.39 -4.29 9.01
CA ARG A 160 10.37 -4.52 10.09
C ARG A 160 11.81 -4.30 9.62
N VAL A 161 12.14 -4.69 8.40
CA VAL A 161 13.51 -4.61 7.86
C VAL A 161 13.80 -3.24 7.24
N SER A 162 12.87 -2.65 6.50
CA SER A 162 13.11 -1.43 5.73
C SER A 162 12.58 -0.15 6.38
N TYR A 163 11.37 -0.15 6.94
CA TYR A 163 10.71 1.09 7.40
C TYR A 163 10.91 1.37 8.87
N LYS A 164 10.89 0.32 9.70
CA LYS A 164 11.15 0.41 11.13
C LYS A 164 12.49 1.12 11.43
N PRO A 165 13.65 0.76 10.83
CA PRO A 165 14.91 1.45 11.14
C PRO A 165 14.89 2.93 10.74
N LEU A 166 14.27 3.29 9.61
CA LEU A 166 14.15 4.69 9.18
C LEU A 166 13.28 5.51 10.12
N ARG A 167 12.16 4.93 10.54
CA ARG A 167 11.24 5.54 11.50
C ARG A 167 11.91 5.74 12.86
N ASP A 168 12.61 4.73 13.33
CA ASP A 168 13.24 4.76 14.65
C ASP A 168 14.44 5.73 14.66
N ALA A 169 15.23 5.80 13.57
CA ALA A 169 16.26 6.82 13.37
C ALA A 169 15.69 8.24 13.31
N ALA A 170 14.58 8.45 12.59
CA ALA A 170 13.91 9.74 12.55
C ALA A 170 13.35 10.16 13.92
N ARG A 171 12.82 9.21 14.71
CA ARG A 171 12.39 9.46 16.09
C ARG A 171 13.54 9.83 17.02
N ALA A 172 14.68 9.15 16.92
CA ALA A 172 15.86 9.47 17.72
C ALA A 172 16.32 10.91 17.44
N MET A 173 16.39 11.30 16.18
CA MET A 173 16.77 12.66 15.77
C MET A 173 15.78 13.73 16.23
N ILE A 174 14.48 13.44 16.25
CA ILE A 174 13.47 14.35 16.79
C ILE A 174 13.73 14.61 18.28
N ARG A 175 13.96 13.55 19.07
CA ARG A 175 14.25 13.65 20.51
C ARG A 175 15.49 14.50 20.77
N GLU A 176 16.56 14.25 20.03
CA GLU A 176 17.80 15.04 20.13
C GLU A 176 17.59 16.53 19.80
N ILE A 177 16.73 16.86 18.83
CA ILE A 177 16.42 18.25 18.46
C ILE A 177 15.52 18.91 19.52
N GLU A 178 14.58 18.17 20.09
CA GLU A 178 13.64 18.65 21.12
C GLU A 178 14.28 18.69 22.52
N GLY A 179 15.45 18.05 22.70
CA GLY A 179 16.17 18.02 23.97
C GLY A 179 15.63 17.00 24.98
N GLU A 180 14.88 16.00 24.49
CA GLU A 180 14.36 14.85 25.25
C GLU A 180 15.28 13.62 25.15
#